data_AF-A0AAV8X8X2-F1
#
_entry.id   AF-A0AAV8X8X2-F1
#
_cell.length_a   1.000
_cell.length_b   1.000
_cell.length_c   1.000
_cell.angle_alpha   90.00
_cell.angle_beta   90.00
_cell.angle_gamma   90.00
#
_symmetry.space_group_name_H-M   'P 1'
#
loop_
_entity.id
_entity.type
_entity.pdbx_description
1 polymer ?
#
loop_
_entity_poly.entity_id
_entity_poly.type
_entity_poly.pdbx_seq_one_letter_code
_entity_poly.pdbx_strand_id
1 'polypeptide(L)' 'MFVIREPCCGTHILNTSDIEDFCIISLKSLGRSTTSISAVTGDRAKLARSNAAELIEEIDILAKKY' A
#
# COMPACT_ATOMS: atom_id res chain seq x y z
N MET A 1 -18.30 -16.82 8.17
CA MET A 1 -17.15 -16.50 7.30
C MET A 1 -17.61 -15.47 6.28
N PHE A 2 -17.01 -14.27 6.30
CA PHE A 2 -17.38 -13.20 5.37
C PHE A 2 -16.68 -13.43 4.03
N VAL A 3 -17.43 -13.44 2.94
CA VAL A 3 -16.92 -13.57 1.58
C VAL A 3 -17.30 -12.31 0.83
N ILE A 4 -16.31 -11.57 0.35
CA ILE A 4 -16.53 -10.41 -0.51
C ILE A 4 -16.78 -10.93 -1.93
N ARG A 5 -17.89 -10.53 -2.54
CA ARG A 5 -18.24 -10.88 -3.92
C ARG A 5 -18.35 -9.60 -4.74
N GLU A 6 -17.54 -9.51 -5.77
CA GLU A 6 -17.61 -8.43 -6.74
C GLU A 6 -17.63 -9.01 -8.17
N PRO A 7 -18.41 -8.41 -9.09
CA PRO A 7 -18.28 -8.71 -10.50
C PRO A 7 -16.99 -8.05 -11.02
N CYS A 8 -15.96 -8.85 -11.26
CA CYS A 8 -14.68 -8.43 -11.79
C CYS A 8 -14.29 -9.29 -12.98
N CYS A 9 -13.61 -8.70 -13.97
CA CYS A 9 -13.16 -9.38 -15.18
C CYS A 9 -11.64 -9.63 -15.19
N GLY A 10 -10.99 -9.55 -14.02
CA GLY A 10 -9.55 -9.64 -13.87
C GLY A 10 -9.06 -11.08 -13.79
N THR A 11 -7.73 -11.24 -13.74
CA THR A 11 -7.10 -12.50 -13.33
C THR A 11 -6.92 -12.46 -11.82
N HIS A 12 -7.41 -13.49 -11.12
CA HIS A 12 -7.39 -13.57 -9.66
C HIS A 12 -6.52 -14.72 -9.17
N ILE A 13 -5.97 -14.53 -7.98
CA ILE A 13 -5.32 -15.58 -7.18
C ILE A 13 -6.36 -16.54 -6.61
N LEU A 14 -5.93 -17.75 -6.24
CA LEU A 14 -6.84 -18.81 -5.76
C LEU A 14 -7.13 -18.68 -4.26
N ASN A 15 -6.24 -18.03 -3.51
CA ASN A 15 -6.37 -17.85 -2.07
C ASN A 15 -5.74 -16.52 -1.63
N THR A 16 -6.13 -16.00 -0.46
CA THR A 16 -5.62 -14.72 0.03
C THR A 16 -4.19 -14.81 0.56
N SER A 17 -3.67 -16.00 0.87
CA SER A 17 -2.26 -16.15 1.26
C SER A 17 -1.29 -15.85 0.12
N ASP A 18 -1.70 -16.04 -1.14
CA ASP A 18 -0.90 -15.70 -2.31
C ASP A 18 -0.69 -14.17 -2.48
N ILE A 19 -1.45 -13.32 -1.77
CA ILE A 19 -1.22 -11.86 -1.73
C ILE A 19 0.10 -11.53 -1.03
N GLU A 20 0.50 -12.41 -0.10
CA GLU A 20 1.61 -12.20 0.82
C GLU A 20 1.46 -10.90 1.61
N ASP A 21 2.38 -9.97 1.37
CA ASP A 21 2.50 -8.73 2.10
C ASP A 21 1.64 -7.62 1.47
N PHE A 22 1.18 -6.65 2.25
CA PHE A 22 0.28 -5.59 1.80
C PHE A 22 0.70 -4.25 2.42
N CYS A 23 0.67 -3.17 1.62
CA CYS A 23 1.02 -1.83 2.07
C CYS A 23 0.17 -0.78 1.37
N ILE A 24 -0.49 0.09 2.15
CA ILE A 24 -1.16 1.29 1.65
C ILE A 24 -0.09 2.38 1.48
N ILE A 25 0.00 2.93 0.27
CA ILE A 25 1.04 3.92 -0.08
C ILE A 25 0.48 5.33 -0.26
N SER A 26 -0.85 5.48 -0.44
CA SER A 26 -1.47 6.78 -0.61
C SER A 26 -2.96 6.76 -0.29
N LEU A 27 -3.43 7.86 0.27
CA LEU A 27 -4.83 8.18 0.51
C LEU A 27 -5.11 9.55 -0.08
N LYS A 28 -6.04 9.62 -1.05
CA LYS A 28 -6.41 10.87 -1.72
C LYS A 28 -7.92 11.09 -1.62
N SER A 29 -8.33 12.19 -1.00
CA SER A 29 -9.74 12.62 -1.05
C SER A 29 -10.10 13.08 -2.47
N LEU A 30 -11.21 12.56 -2.99
CA LEU A 30 -11.77 12.92 -4.30
C LEU A 30 -13.06 13.76 -4.19
N GLY A 31 -13.44 14.16 -2.98
CA GLY A 31 -14.65 14.95 -2.72
C GLY A 31 -15.11 14.84 -1.27
N ARG A 32 -16.36 15.22 -1.01
CA ARG A 32 -16.90 15.26 0.36
C ARG A 32 -17.06 13.87 1.01
N SER A 33 -17.26 12.82 0.21
CA SER A 33 -17.57 11.46 0.69
C SER A 33 -16.75 10.35 0.03
N THR A 34 -15.78 10.69 -0.82
CA THR A 34 -15.05 9.70 -1.62
C THR A 34 -13.55 9.84 -1.39
N THR A 35 -12.90 8.71 -1.09
CA THR A 35 -11.45 8.62 -0.91
C THR A 35 -10.92 7.52 -1.82
N SER A 36 -9.88 7.84 -2.58
CA SER A 36 -9.10 6.88 -3.34
C SER A 36 -7.96 6.37 -2.47
N ILE A 37 -7.85 5.05 -2.38
CA ILE A 37 -6.80 4.35 -1.64
C ILE A 37 -5.92 3.65 -2.67
N SER A 38 -4.61 3.90 -2.61
CA SER A 38 -3.62 3.18 -3.42
C SER A 38 -2.81 2.27 -2.52
N ALA A 39 -2.71 1.00 -2.89
CA ALA A 39 -1.98 0.00 -2.15
C ALA A 39 -1.21 -0.95 -3.10
N VAL A 40 -0.17 -1.57 -2.57
CA VAL A 40 0.66 -2.56 -3.26
C VAL A 40 0.74 -3.85 -2.43
N THR A 41 1.05 -4.96 -3.10
CA THR A 41 1.14 -6.29 -2.51
C THR A 41 2.47 -6.98 -2.80
N GLY A 42 2.74 -8.10 -2.12
CA GLY A 42 3.93 -8.93 -2.32
C GLY A 42 5.24 -8.16 -2.17
N ASP A 43 6.18 -8.41 -3.08
CA ASP A 43 7.50 -7.76 -3.06
C ASP A 43 7.43 -6.23 -3.22
N ARG A 44 6.42 -5.71 -3.91
CA ARG A 44 6.22 -4.26 -4.01
C ARG A 44 5.85 -3.65 -2.66
N ALA A 45 5.12 -4.37 -1.81
CA ALA A 45 4.83 -3.91 -0.46
C ALA A 45 6.08 -3.92 0.44
N LYS A 46 6.90 -4.96 0.33
CA LYS A 46 8.20 -5.05 1.02
C LYS A 46 9.12 -3.89 0.61
N LEU A 47 9.24 -3.64 -0.69
CA LEU A 47 10.05 -2.55 -1.23
C LEU A 47 9.52 -1.17 -0.78
N ALA A 48 8.20 -0.96 -0.82
CA ALA A 48 7.61 0.31 -0.37
C ALA A 48 7.96 0.63 1.09
N ARG A 49 7.96 -0.39 1.98
CA ARG A 49 8.38 -0.23 3.37
C ARG A 49 9.87 0.05 3.52
N SER A 50 10.71 -0.65 2.78
CA SER A 50 12.16 -0.43 2.80
C SER A 50 12.50 1.01 2.38
N ASN A 51 11.91 1.46 1.28
CA ASN A 51 12.12 2.83 0.78
C ASN A 51 11.59 3.88 1.77
N ALA A 52 10.47 3.60 2.45
CA ALA A 52 9.95 4.51 3.47
C ALA A 52 10.91 4.62 4.68
N ALA A 53 11.52 3.51 5.10
CA ALA A 53 12.49 3.52 6.19
C ALA A 53 13.74 4.33 5.82
N GLU A 54 14.30 4.09 4.63
CA GLU A 54 15.45 4.84 4.09
C GLU A 54 15.14 6.34 4.01
N LEU A 55 13.97 6.71 3.48
CA LEU A 55 13.56 8.10 3.36
C LEU A 55 13.41 8.80 4.73
N ILE A 56 12.92 8.09 5.75
CA ILE A 56 12.82 8.63 7.11
C ILE A 56 14.21 8.91 7.68
N GLU A 57 15.17 8.01 7.48
CA GLU A 57 16.56 8.22 7.92
C GLU A 57 17.19 9.43 7.21
N GLU A 58 17.00 9.56 5.90
CA GLU A 58 17.48 10.73 5.15
C GLU A 58 16.88 12.04 5.67
N ILE A 59 15.58 12.05 5.96
CA ILE A 59 14.89 13.22 6.52
C ILE A 59 15.45 13.56 7.91
N ASP A 60 15.71 12.58 8.76
CA ASP A 60 16.28 12.81 10.11
C ASP A 60 17.70 13.39 10.04
N ILE A 61 18.54 12.89 9.12
CA ILE A 61 19.88 13.43 8.88
C ILE A 61 19.80 14.89 8.42
N LEU A 62 18.87 15.21 7.51
CA LEU A 62 18.66 16.57 7.04
C LEU A 62 18.13 17.47 8.15
N ALA A 63 17.17 17.00 8.95
CA ALA A 63 16.59 17.76 10.05
C ALA A 63 17.61 18.09 11.16
N LYS A 64 18.65 17.27 11.33
CA LYS A 64 19.75 17.53 12.27
C LYS A 64 20.81 18.50 11.74
N LYS A 65 20.85 18.71 10.42
CA LYS A 65 21.84 19.55 9.75
C LYS A 65 21.42 21.02 9.68
N TYR A 66 20.13 21.30 9.85
CA TYR A 66 19.53 22.64 9.89
C TYR A 66 18.98 22.94 11.28
#